data_AF-A0A941ZYP5-F1
#
_entry.id   AF-A0A941ZYP5-F1
#
_cell.length_a   1.000
_cell.length_b   1.000
_cell.length_c   1.000
_cell.angle_alpha   90.00
_cell.angle_beta   90.00
_cell.angle_gamma   90.00
#
_symmetry.space_group_name_H-M   'P 1'
#
loop_
_entity.id
_entity.type
_entity.pdbx_description
1 polymer ?
#
loop_
_entity_poly.entity_id
_entity_poly.type
_entity_poly.pdbx_seq_one_letter_code
_entity_poly.pdbx_strand_id
1 'polypeptide(L)'
;MNRSGAVLAPLGASGAFDPAEELLVLVDDVALPAGRFRLRGAGTAGGHNGLKSVEAVLERRDYARLRIGVGPVPPGLDDLADFVLDGCSLDERAAIDDLMTTMTEAVECWLTEGIETAMNRFNR
;
A
#
# COMPACT_ATOMS: atom_id res chain seq x y z
N MET A 1 -3.49 11.26 6.70
CA MET A 1 -3.85 10.32 5.60
C MET A 1 -5.32 10.40 5.13
N ASN A 2 -6.26 10.99 5.87
CA ASN A 2 -7.71 10.87 5.56
C ASN A 2 -8.20 11.55 4.27
N ARG A 3 -7.31 12.18 3.50
CA ARG A 3 -7.62 12.88 2.24
C ARG A 3 -6.74 12.41 1.07
N SER A 4 -6.07 11.26 1.20
CA SER A 4 -5.16 10.74 0.17
C SER A 4 -5.84 10.53 -1.18
N GLY A 5 -7.15 10.23 -1.22
CA GLY A 5 -7.89 10.08 -2.48
C GLY A 5 -8.20 11.40 -3.18
N ALA A 6 -8.16 12.54 -2.49
CA ALA A 6 -8.58 13.83 -3.06
C ALA A 6 -7.73 14.24 -4.29
N VAL A 7 -6.46 13.80 -4.34
CA VAL A 7 -5.57 14.06 -5.46
C VAL A 7 -5.98 13.31 -6.74
N LEU A 8 -6.78 12.25 -6.61
CA LEU A 8 -7.25 11.42 -7.72
C LEU A 8 -8.59 11.89 -8.29
N ALA A 9 -9.31 12.80 -7.61
CA ALA A 9 -10.63 13.25 -8.04
C ALA A 9 -10.65 13.84 -9.47
N PRO A 10 -9.67 14.66 -9.89
CA PRO A 10 -9.63 15.16 -11.26
C PRO A 10 -9.40 14.06 -12.30
N LEU A 11 -8.62 13.03 -11.94
CA LEU A 11 -8.30 11.90 -12.84
C LEU A 11 -9.53 11.02 -13.05
N GLY A 12 -10.25 10.68 -11.97
CA GLY A 12 -11.48 9.89 -12.06
C GLY A 12 -12.57 10.58 -12.89
N ALA A 13 -12.69 11.91 -12.80
CA ALA A 13 -13.68 12.67 -13.57
C ALA A 13 -13.37 12.77 -15.08
N SER A 14 -12.11 12.56 -15.49
CA SER A 14 -11.68 12.74 -16.88
C SER A 14 -12.07 11.57 -17.81
N GLY A 15 -12.30 10.38 -17.26
CA GLY A 15 -12.57 9.15 -18.02
C GLY A 15 -11.38 8.61 -18.83
N ALA A 16 -10.23 9.31 -18.83
CA ALA A 16 -9.00 8.92 -19.52
C ALA A 16 -8.05 8.09 -18.65
N PHE A 17 -8.44 7.80 -17.41
CA PHE A 17 -7.66 7.11 -16.40
C PHE A 17 -8.42 5.85 -15.96
N ASP A 18 -7.82 4.68 -16.12
CA ASP A 18 -8.31 3.42 -15.56
C ASP A 18 -7.50 3.01 -14.32
N PRO A 19 -8.05 3.17 -13.10
CA PRO A 19 -7.35 2.77 -11.88
C PRO A 19 -6.92 1.30 -11.82
N ALA A 20 -7.54 0.41 -12.59
CA ALA A 20 -7.17 -1.02 -12.59
C ALA A 20 -5.77 -1.25 -13.16
N GLU A 21 -5.43 -0.49 -14.20
CA GLU A 21 -4.20 -0.66 -14.96
C GLU A 21 -3.17 0.43 -14.63
N GLU A 22 -3.63 1.63 -14.26
CA GLU A 22 -2.79 2.83 -14.19
C GLU A 22 -2.54 3.34 -12.76
N LEU A 23 -3.03 2.65 -11.74
CA LEU A 23 -2.84 3.03 -10.33
C LEU A 23 -2.21 1.93 -9.50
N LEU A 24 -1.06 2.26 -8.90
CA LEU A 24 -0.46 1.51 -7.80
C LEU A 24 -0.38 2.39 -6.55
N VAL A 25 -1.02 1.96 -5.47
CA VAL A 25 -0.97 2.66 -4.17
C VAL A 25 -0.03 1.95 -3.21
N LEU A 26 1.00 2.66 -2.74
CA LEU A 26 1.90 2.19 -1.69
C LEU A 26 1.34 2.60 -0.33
N VAL A 27 1.20 1.65 0.59
CA VAL A 27 0.64 1.90 1.94
C VAL A 27 1.39 1.10 2.99
N ASP A 28 1.50 1.65 4.19
CA ASP A 28 1.85 0.88 5.38
C ASP A 28 0.72 -0.10 5.75
N ASP A 29 1.10 -1.20 6.39
CA ASP A 29 0.18 -2.25 6.80
C ASP A 29 0.62 -2.91 8.09
N VAL A 30 -0.07 -2.56 9.18
CA VAL A 30 0.14 -3.14 10.51
C VAL A 30 -0.19 -4.63 10.58
N ALA A 31 -0.96 -5.17 9.63
CA ALA A 31 -1.24 -6.60 9.59
C ALA A 31 -0.07 -7.41 9.00
N LEU A 32 0.92 -6.74 8.41
CA LEU A 32 2.11 -7.36 7.85
C LEU A 32 3.32 -7.09 8.76
N PRO A 33 4.15 -8.11 9.05
CA PRO A 33 5.40 -7.92 9.79
C PRO A 33 6.32 -6.92 9.08
N ALA A 34 7.09 -6.14 9.86
CA ALA A 34 8.18 -5.33 9.31
C ALA A 34 9.16 -6.21 8.52
N GLY A 35 9.70 -5.69 7.40
CA GLY A 35 10.53 -6.47 6.49
C GLY A 35 9.74 -7.46 5.60
N ARG A 36 8.42 -7.26 5.48
CA ARG A 36 7.59 -7.91 4.45
C ARG A 36 6.81 -6.86 3.66
N PHE A 37 6.55 -7.15 2.40
CA PHE A 37 5.55 -6.43 1.62
C PHE A 37 4.66 -7.41 0.87
N ARG A 38 3.52 -6.92 0.36
CA ARG A 38 2.61 -7.71 -0.45
C ARG A 38 1.93 -6.89 -1.52
N LEU A 39 2.01 -7.35 -2.76
CA LEU A 39 1.25 -6.83 -3.89
C LEU A 39 -0.16 -7.42 -3.95
N ARG A 40 -1.13 -6.58 -4.29
CA ARG A 40 -2.54 -6.93 -4.52
C ARG A 40 -3.07 -6.16 -5.71
N GLY A 41 -3.78 -6.81 -6.63
CA GLY A 41 -4.52 -6.13 -7.71
C GLY A 41 -5.89 -5.61 -7.30
N ALA A 42 -6.44 -6.08 -6.19
CA ALA A 42 -7.70 -5.61 -5.64
C ALA A 42 -7.79 -5.92 -4.14
N GLY A 43 -8.71 -5.26 -3.43
CA GLY A 43 -9.01 -5.58 -2.04
C GLY A 43 -9.80 -4.51 -1.31
N THR A 44 -10.14 -4.76 -0.05
CA THR A 44 -10.75 -3.74 0.82
C THR A 44 -9.68 -2.89 1.49
N ALA A 45 -10.04 -1.70 1.97
CA ALA A 45 -9.13 -0.82 2.68
C ALA A 45 -8.52 -1.43 3.97
N GLY A 46 -9.06 -2.54 4.49
CA GLY A 46 -8.49 -3.23 5.66
C GLY A 46 -8.35 -2.33 6.90
N GLY A 47 -9.20 -1.32 7.05
CA GLY A 47 -9.11 -0.33 8.13
C GLY A 47 -8.27 0.91 7.82
N HIS A 48 -7.39 0.86 6.80
CA HIS A 48 -6.46 1.93 6.46
C HIS A 48 -7.17 3.18 5.92
N ASN A 49 -7.01 4.32 6.58
CA ASN A 49 -7.75 5.54 6.26
C ASN A 49 -7.38 6.17 4.90
N GLY A 50 -6.12 6.04 4.47
CA GLY A 50 -5.70 6.44 3.12
C GLY A 50 -6.45 5.68 2.02
N LEU A 51 -6.47 4.34 2.08
CA LEU A 51 -7.23 3.50 1.15
C LEU A 51 -8.74 3.77 1.20
N LYS A 52 -9.33 3.99 2.39
CA LYS A 52 -10.73 4.41 2.49
C LYS A 52 -10.99 5.71 1.73
N SER A 53 -10.07 6.68 1.84
CA SER A 53 -10.15 7.94 1.12
C SER A 53 -10.03 7.75 -0.40
N VAL A 54 -9.15 6.86 -0.86
CA VAL A 54 -9.02 6.50 -2.29
C VAL A 54 -10.28 5.83 -2.81
N GLU A 55 -10.80 4.82 -2.09
CA GLU A 55 -12.03 4.10 -2.44
C GLU A 55 -13.25 5.04 -2.49
N ALA A 56 -13.33 6.03 -1.60
CA ALA A 56 -14.41 7.01 -1.60
C ALA A 56 -14.41 7.95 -2.81
N VAL A 57 -13.24 8.17 -3.43
CA VAL A 57 -13.12 9.06 -4.60
C VAL A 57 -13.25 8.28 -5.90
N LEU A 58 -12.65 7.08 -5.98
CA LEU A 58 -12.69 6.25 -7.17
C LEU A 58 -13.98 5.44 -7.30
N GLU A 59 -14.69 5.21 -6.19
CA GLU A 59 -15.85 4.31 -6.09
C GLU A 59 -15.55 2.87 -6.55
N ARG A 60 -14.26 2.49 -6.62
CA ARG A 60 -13.82 1.14 -6.96
C ARG A 60 -12.70 0.64 -6.05
N ARG A 61 -12.38 -0.65 -6.17
CA ARG A 61 -11.44 -1.40 -5.31
C ARG A 61 -10.45 -2.29 -6.08
N ASP A 62 -10.63 -2.36 -7.38
CA ASP A 62 -9.83 -3.03 -8.39
C ASP A 62 -8.72 -2.07 -8.86
N TYR A 63 -7.80 -1.77 -7.96
CA TYR A 63 -6.58 -1.03 -8.27
C TYR A 63 -5.42 -1.66 -7.50
N ALA A 64 -4.23 -1.58 -8.06
CA ALA A 64 -3.07 -2.23 -7.48
C ALA A 64 -2.62 -1.55 -6.17
N ARG A 65 -2.14 -2.36 -5.24
CA ARG A 65 -1.66 -1.92 -3.92
C ARG A 65 -0.38 -2.66 -3.56
N LEU A 66 0.66 -1.92 -3.15
CA LEU A 66 1.84 -2.46 -2.49
C LEU A 66 1.70 -2.18 -1.00
N ARG A 67 1.40 -3.22 -0.22
CA ARG A 67 1.27 -3.13 1.24
C ARG A 67 2.62 -3.40 1.88
N ILE A 68 3.15 -2.43 2.63
CA ILE A 68 4.47 -2.48 3.26
C ILE A 68 4.26 -2.74 4.75
N GLY A 69 4.77 -3.87 5.23
CA GLY A 69 4.63 -4.26 6.62
C GLY A 69 5.40 -3.33 7.53
N VAL A 70 4.71 -2.83 8.55
CA VAL A 70 5.29 -2.03 9.64
C VAL A 70 5.19 -2.76 10.98
N GLY A 71 4.74 -4.03 10.97
CA GLY A 71 4.59 -4.84 12.16
C GLY A 71 3.22 -4.68 12.83
N PRO A 72 2.72 -5.74 13.49
CA PRO A 72 1.55 -5.60 14.35
C PRO A 72 1.90 -4.74 15.56
N VAL A 73 0.92 -4.00 16.05
CA VAL A 73 1.01 -3.23 17.29
C VAL A 73 1.53 -4.15 18.41
N PRO A 74 2.61 -3.78 19.11
CA PRO A 74 3.14 -4.56 20.21
C PRO A 74 2.06 -4.85 21.27
N PRO A 75 2.08 -6.02 21.93
CA PRO A 75 1.12 -6.33 22.98
C PRO A 75 1.18 -5.27 24.10
N GLY A 76 0.04 -4.66 24.44
CA GLY A 76 -0.06 -3.65 25.49
C GLY A 76 -0.12 -2.20 25.00
N LEU A 77 -0.06 -1.96 23.69
CA LEU A 77 -0.46 -0.70 23.06
C LEU A 77 -1.92 -0.81 22.62
N ASP A 78 -2.80 -0.06 23.29
CA ASP A 78 -4.24 -0.09 23.02
C ASP A 78 -4.65 0.77 21.81
N ASP A 79 -3.82 1.75 21.42
CA ASP A 79 -4.13 2.68 20.33
C ASP A 79 -3.24 2.46 19.09
N LEU A 80 -3.87 1.90 18.05
CA LEU A 80 -3.29 1.72 16.72
C LEU A 80 -2.90 3.05 16.07
N ALA A 81 -3.62 4.14 16.35
CA ALA A 81 -3.33 5.46 15.80
C ALA A 81 -2.03 6.01 16.38
N ASP A 82 -1.81 5.85 17.70
CA ASP A 82 -0.59 6.28 18.36
C ASP A 82 0.63 5.49 17.84
N PHE A 83 0.50 4.18 17.65
CA PHE A 83 1.58 3.34 17.10
C PHE A 83 2.00 3.74 15.68
N VAL A 84 1.05 4.08 14.80
CA VAL A 84 1.35 4.51 13.41
C VAL A 84 1.89 5.95 13.36
N LEU A 85 1.58 6.77 14.37
CA LEU A 85 2.08 8.14 14.48
C LEU A 85 3.42 8.22 15.21
N ASP A 86 3.78 7.20 15.99
CA ASP A 86 5.08 7.08 16.63
C ASP A 86 6.19 6.77 15.62
N GLY A 87 7.41 7.17 15.97
CA GLY A 87 8.58 6.97 15.13
C GLY A 87 8.90 5.48 14.95
N CYS A 88 9.14 5.07 13.70
CA CYS A 88 9.64 3.74 13.38
C CYS A 88 10.98 3.47 14.10
N SER A 89 11.10 2.34 14.78
CA SER A 89 12.34 1.94 15.45
C SER A 89 13.48 1.77 14.44
N LEU A 90 14.72 1.79 14.93
CA LEU A 90 15.89 1.60 14.07
C LEU A 90 15.87 0.23 13.36
N ASP A 91 15.40 -0.80 14.05
CA ASP A 91 15.32 -2.16 13.50
C ASP A 91 14.24 -2.27 12.42
N GLU A 92 13.07 -1.66 12.63
CA GLU A 92 12.01 -1.60 11.62
C GLU A 92 12.45 -0.78 10.40
N ARG A 93 13.15 0.34 10.63
CA ARG A 93 13.71 1.17 9.56
C ARG A 93 14.70 0.38 8.72
N ALA A 94 15.64 -0.31 9.35
CA ALA A 94 16.61 -1.16 8.65
C ALA A 94 15.90 -2.27 7.86
N ALA A 95 14.88 -2.91 8.44
CA ALA A 95 14.09 -3.94 7.76
C ALA A 95 13.33 -3.40 6.53
N ILE A 96 12.85 -2.16 6.57
CA ILE A 96 12.21 -1.50 5.42
C ILE A 96 13.26 -1.08 4.39
N ASP A 97 14.40 -0.55 4.82
CA ASP A 97 15.51 -0.16 3.94
C ASP A 97 16.03 -1.36 3.14
N ASP A 98 16.14 -2.54 3.78
CA ASP A 98 16.52 -3.80 3.13
C ASP A 98 15.51 -4.24 2.04
N LEU A 99 14.24 -3.83 2.17
CA LEU A 99 13.22 -4.12 1.16
C LEU A 99 13.24 -3.15 -0.03
N MET A 100 13.87 -1.97 0.09
CA MET A 100 13.75 -0.90 -0.91
C MET A 100 14.13 -1.35 -2.32
N THR A 101 15.23 -2.10 -2.45
CA THR A 101 15.66 -2.66 -3.75
C THR A 101 14.60 -3.59 -4.33
N THR A 102 14.15 -4.57 -3.54
CA THR A 102 13.15 -5.55 -3.98
C THR A 102 11.79 -4.91 -4.29
N MET A 103 11.37 -3.90 -3.51
CA MET A 103 10.14 -3.16 -3.77
C MET A 103 10.24 -2.34 -5.06
N THR A 104 11.40 -1.76 -5.34
CA THR A 104 11.65 -1.04 -6.60
C THR A 104 11.53 -1.98 -7.79
N GLU A 105 12.16 -3.15 -7.73
CA GLU A 105 12.03 -4.19 -8.76
C GLU A 105 10.58 -4.66 -8.93
N ALA A 106 9.82 -4.77 -7.83
CA ALA A 106 8.41 -5.14 -7.87
C ALA A 106 7.54 -4.07 -8.57
N VAL A 107 7.82 -2.79 -8.33
CA VAL A 107 7.14 -1.66 -8.99
C VAL A 107 7.51 -1.61 -10.47
N GLU A 108 8.78 -1.80 -10.82
CA GLU A 108 9.22 -1.87 -12.23
C GLU A 108 8.57 -3.04 -12.97
N CYS A 109 8.47 -4.20 -12.33
CA CYS A 109 7.77 -5.35 -12.89
C CYS A 109 6.28 -5.06 -13.07
N TRP A 110 5.62 -4.39 -12.12
CA TRP A 110 4.23 -3.97 -12.29
C TRP A 110 4.06 -3.02 -13.49
N LEU A 111 4.95 -2.02 -13.63
CA LEU A 111 4.92 -1.04 -14.72
C LEU A 111 5.10 -1.68 -16.10
N THR A 112 5.90 -2.75 -16.19
CA THR A 112 6.33 -3.34 -17.49
C THR A 112 5.60 -4.63 -17.85
N GLU A 113 5.15 -5.39 -16.85
CA GLU A 113 4.62 -6.75 -17.01
C GLU A 113 3.26 -6.97 -16.32
N GLY A 114 2.71 -5.93 -15.68
CA GLY A 114 1.40 -5.96 -15.04
C GLY A 114 1.36 -6.60 -13.65
N ILE A 115 0.20 -6.44 -12.99
CA ILE A 115 0.04 -6.81 -11.58
C ILE A 115 0.10 -8.30 -11.32
N GLU A 116 -0.41 -9.14 -12.22
CA GLU A 116 -0.38 -10.60 -12.05
C GLU A 116 1.05 -11.13 -12.01
N THR A 117 1.89 -10.69 -12.96
CA THR A 117 3.30 -11.06 -13.04
C THR A 117 4.07 -10.61 -11.81
N ALA A 118 3.89 -9.34 -11.42
CA ALA A 118 4.53 -8.77 -10.24
C ALA A 118 4.11 -9.52 -8.96
N MET A 119 2.82 -9.84 -8.80
CA MET A 119 2.34 -10.64 -7.68
C MET A 119 2.99 -12.03 -7.64
N ASN A 120 3.04 -12.74 -8.77
CA ASN A 120 3.60 -14.09 -8.83
C ASN A 120 5.10 -14.13 -8.52
N ARG A 121 5.84 -13.07 -8.88
CA ARG A 121 7.29 -13.01 -8.66
C ARG A 121 7.65 -12.61 -7.22
N PHE A 122 6.95 -11.62 -6.68
CA PHE A 122 7.35 -10.92 -5.47
C PHE A 122 6.51 -11.24 -4.21
N ASN A 123 5.31 -11.81 -4.33
CA ASN A 123 4.55 -12.27 -3.16
C ASN A 123 5.07 -13.62 -2.64
N ARG A 124 6.24 -13.62 -2.00
CA ARG A 124 6.85 -14.81 -1.39
C ARG A 124 6.69 -14.84 0.12
#